data_AF-A0A0B7NG67-F1
#
_entry.id   AF-A0A0B7NG67-F1
#
_cell.length_a   1.000
_cell.length_b   1.000
_cell.length_c   1.000
_cell.angle_alpha   90.00
_cell.angle_beta   90.00
_cell.angle_gamma   90.00
#
_symmetry.space_group_name_H-M   'P 1'
#
loop_
_entity.id
_entity.type
_entity.pdbx_description
1 polymer ?
#
loop_
_entity_poly.entity_id
_entity_poly.type
_entity_poly.pdbx_seq_one_letter_code
_entity_poly.pdbx_strand_id
1 'polypeptide(L)'
;MNESPDPIDEQDPTEIEYEVQAILNYRDKEPNYLVRWKGFDSSWDTWEVPANFDSKEPIKLYWSRHGAANADSNTKRKRAPKLVNERRVATREERSSKRHARLIYMGGPTTTP
;
A
#
# COMPACT_ATOMS: atom_id res chain seq x y z
N MET A 1 -5.01 -42.80 39.55
CA MET A 1 -4.11 -42.07 38.65
C MET A 1 -4.78 -40.73 38.40
N ASN A 2 -4.35 -39.70 39.12
CA ASN A 2 -4.84 -38.34 38.92
C ASN A 2 -3.72 -37.62 38.18
N GLU A 3 -3.77 -37.63 36.85
CA GLU A 3 -2.89 -36.81 36.03
C GLU A 3 -3.18 -35.35 36.37
N SER A 4 -2.26 -34.71 37.10
CA SER A 4 -2.19 -33.26 37.15
C SER A 4 -1.93 -32.78 35.74
N PRO A 5 -2.71 -31.82 35.21
CA PRO A 5 -2.38 -31.22 33.92
C PRO A 5 -1.01 -30.58 34.03
N ASP A 6 -0.14 -30.89 33.06
CA ASP A 6 1.19 -30.30 32.93
C ASP A 6 1.10 -28.76 33.02
N PRO A 7 2.10 -28.10 33.64
CA PRO A 7 2.15 -26.66 33.70
C PRO A 7 2.18 -26.13 32.27
N ILE A 8 1.16 -25.36 31.94
CA ILE A 8 1.07 -24.60 30.69
C ILE A 8 2.36 -23.78 30.64
N ASP A 9 3.19 -24.00 29.63
CA ASP A 9 4.44 -23.27 29.38
C ASP A 9 4.08 -21.78 29.29
N GLU A 10 4.21 -21.08 30.42
CA GLU A 10 4.07 -19.64 30.57
C GLU A 10 5.25 -18.99 29.84
N GLN A 11 5.23 -19.03 28.51
CA GLN A 11 6.11 -18.20 27.72
C GLN A 11 5.80 -16.76 28.06
N ASP A 12 6.80 -16.07 28.61
CA ASP A 12 6.71 -14.65 28.89
C ASP A 12 6.36 -13.95 27.56
N PRO A 13 5.18 -13.30 27.45
CA PRO A 13 4.72 -12.72 26.19
C PRO A 13 5.65 -11.60 25.69
N THR A 14 6.64 -11.18 26.50
CA THR A 14 7.66 -10.22 26.12
C THR A 14 8.80 -10.79 25.29
N GLU A 15 8.96 -12.12 25.21
CA GLU A 15 10.04 -12.77 24.44
C GLU A 15 9.57 -13.29 23.07
N ILE A 16 8.29 -13.12 22.72
CA ILE A 16 7.74 -13.64 21.46
C ILE A 16 8.01 -12.65 20.32
N GLU A 17 8.83 -13.09 19.38
CA GLU A 17 9.17 -12.33 18.17
C GLU A 17 8.17 -12.59 17.04
N TYR A 18 7.73 -11.52 16.38
CA TYR A 18 6.80 -11.61 15.25
C TYR A 18 7.38 -10.89 14.02
N GLU A 19 7.09 -11.43 12.83
CA GLU A 19 7.56 -10.82 11.58
C GLU A 19 6.74 -9.57 11.21
N VAL A 20 7.43 -8.45 11.01
CA VAL A 20 6.84 -7.20 10.53
C VAL A 20 6.59 -7.26 9.02
N GLN A 21 5.36 -7.00 8.59
CA GLN A 21 5.01 -6.85 7.18
C GLN A 21 5.32 -5.44 6.68
N ALA A 22 4.87 -4.41 7.39
CA ALA A 22 5.08 -3.01 7.01
C ALA A 22 4.82 -2.05 8.17
N ILE A 23 5.47 -0.89 8.15
CA ILE A 23 5.09 0.24 8.99
C ILE A 23 4.11 1.11 8.22
N LEU A 24 2.97 1.39 8.85
CA LEU A 24 1.86 2.14 8.25
C LEU A 24 1.91 3.61 8.60
N ASN A 25 2.33 3.94 9.83
CA ASN A 25 2.28 5.31 10.35
C ASN A 25 3.34 5.54 11.43
N TYR A 26 3.63 6.81 11.70
CA TYR A 26 4.59 7.26 12.70
C TYR A 26 4.02 8.45 13.49
N ARG A 27 4.27 8.48 14.81
CA ARG A 27 3.91 9.60 15.69
C ARG A 27 5.16 10.37 16.10
N ASP A 28 5.21 11.68 15.84
CA ASP A 28 6.34 12.53 16.24
C ASP A 28 6.36 12.85 17.74
N LYS A 29 5.19 12.92 18.39
CA LYS A 29 5.08 13.30 19.81
C LYS A 29 5.55 12.20 20.76
N GLU A 30 5.30 10.96 20.39
CA GLU A 30 5.75 9.74 21.07
C GLU A 30 6.30 8.85 19.97
N PRO A 31 7.63 8.62 19.91
CA PRO A 31 8.30 8.01 18.77
C PRO A 31 7.92 6.52 18.63
N ASN A 32 6.71 6.27 18.14
CA ASN A 32 6.10 4.96 17.98
C ASN A 32 5.71 4.77 16.51
N TYR A 33 5.85 3.54 16.05
CA TYR A 33 5.55 3.11 14.69
C TYR A 33 4.35 2.17 14.71
N LEU A 34 3.36 2.43 13.86
CA LEU A 34 2.24 1.51 13.69
C LEU A 34 2.67 0.35 12.79
N VAL A 35 2.74 -0.84 13.37
CA VAL A 35 3.24 -2.06 12.73
C VAL A 35 2.07 -2.90 12.21
N ARG A 36 2.14 -3.29 10.93
CA ARG A 36 1.36 -4.39 10.37
C ARG A 36 2.18 -5.67 10.52
N TRP A 37 1.61 -6.65 11.21
CA TRP A 37 2.22 -7.97 11.36
C TRP A 37 1.92 -8.87 10.17
N LYS A 38 2.91 -9.68 9.77
CA LYS A 38 2.76 -10.56 8.61
C LYS A 38 1.83 -11.71 8.93
N GLY A 39 0.83 -11.91 8.06
CA GLY A 39 -0.20 -12.95 8.25
C GLY A 39 -1.32 -12.56 9.20
N PHE A 40 -1.30 -11.32 9.73
CA PHE A 40 -2.37 -10.77 10.55
C PHE A 40 -3.09 -9.63 9.84
N ASP A 41 -4.37 -9.46 10.18
CA ASP A 41 -5.19 -8.35 9.71
C ASP A 41 -4.92 -7.05 10.46
N SER A 42 -5.47 -5.95 9.94
CA SER A 42 -5.33 -4.61 10.53
C SER A 42 -5.83 -4.50 11.98
N SER A 43 -6.67 -5.43 12.42
CA SER A 43 -7.17 -5.49 13.79
C SER A 43 -6.06 -5.78 14.82
N TRP A 44 -4.94 -6.37 14.37
CA TRP A 44 -3.79 -6.68 15.19
C TRP A 44 -2.68 -5.63 15.07
N ASP A 45 -2.90 -4.53 14.35
CA ASP A 45 -1.88 -3.49 14.18
C ASP A 45 -1.58 -2.82 15.53
N THR A 46 -0.32 -2.87 15.98
CA THR A 46 0.12 -2.31 17.26
C THR A 46 1.12 -1.17 17.08
N TRP A 47 1.20 -0.29 18.08
CA TRP A 47 2.16 0.82 18.12
C TRP A 47 3.42 0.39 18.87
N GLU A 48 4.51 0.19 18.13
CA GLU A 48 5.77 -0.30 18.66
C GLU A 48 6.83 0.80 18.75
N VAL A 49 7.64 0.77 19.80
CA VAL A 49 8.79 1.67 19.97
C VAL A 49 9.97 1.21 19.10
N PRO A 50 10.85 2.10 18.61
CA PRO A 50 12.01 1.75 17.79
C PRO A 50 12.98 0.78 18.48
N ALA A 51 12.94 0.70 19.82
CA ALA A 51 13.73 -0.24 20.61
C ALA A 51 13.22 -1.68 20.50
N ASN A 52 11.93 -1.90 20.22
CA ASN A 52 11.31 -3.22 20.09
C ASN A 52 11.59 -3.87 18.72
N PHE A 53 12.20 -3.13 17.79
CA PHE A 53 12.59 -3.65 16.49
C PHE A 53 14.04 -4.12 16.53
N ASP A 54 14.23 -5.42 16.33
CA ASP A 54 15.54 -6.03 16.10
C ASP A 54 16.21 -5.45 14.83
N SER A 55 15.44 -5.33 13.75
CA SER A 55 15.89 -4.74 12.48
C SER A 55 15.35 -3.35 12.20
N LYS A 56 16.20 -2.46 11.67
CA LYS A 56 15.83 -1.10 11.22
C LYS A 56 15.33 -1.04 9.77
N GLU A 57 15.30 -2.17 9.07
CA GLU A 57 14.80 -2.24 7.68
C GLU A 57 13.36 -1.73 7.48
N PRO A 58 12.35 -2.16 8.25
CA PRO A 58 10.98 -1.69 8.06
C PRO A 58 10.86 -0.17 8.26
N ILE A 59 11.64 0.39 9.20
CA ILE A 59 11.71 1.83 9.46
C ILE A 59 12.31 2.58 8.28
N LYS A 60 13.43 2.09 7.72
CA LYS A 60 14.06 2.68 6.52
C LYS A 60 13.09 2.69 5.35
N LEU A 61 12.35 1.60 5.14
CA LEU A 61 11.38 1.48 4.04
C LEU A 61 10.22 2.47 4.19
N TYR A 62 9.72 2.66 5.42
CA TYR A 62 8.70 3.65 5.73
C TYR A 62 9.16 5.06 5.36
N TRP A 63 10.33 5.49 5.86
CA TRP A 63 10.85 6.83 5.61
C TRP A 63 11.22 7.07 4.13
N SER A 64 11.69 6.04 3.43
CA SER A 64 11.96 6.13 1.99
C SER A 64 10.69 6.46 1.20
N ARG A 65 9.55 5.85 1.57
CA ARG A 65 8.24 6.14 0.96
C ARG A 65 7.69 7.50 1.41
N HIS A 66 7.80 7.81 2.69
CA HIS A 66 7.26 9.05 3.27
C HIS A 66 8.01 10.29 2.77
N GLY A 67 9.33 10.21 2.58
CA GLY A 67 10.13 11.27 1.97
C GLY A 67 9.83 11.47 0.48
N ALA A 68 9.59 10.38 -0.26
CA ALA A 68 9.23 10.45 -1.67
C ALA A 68 7.85 11.10 -1.91
N ALA A 69 6.87 10.82 -1.06
CA ALA A 69 5.53 11.42 -1.15
C ALA A 69 5.56 12.95 -0.95
N ASN A 70 6.47 13.46 -0.11
CA ASN A 70 6.62 14.91 0.11
C ASN A 70 7.46 15.59 -0.98
N ALA A 71 8.36 14.87 -1.66
CA ALA A 71 9.20 15.39 -2.75
C ALA A 71 8.47 15.46 -4.11
N ASP A 72 7.38 14.71 -4.30
CA ASP A 72 6.61 14.64 -5.55
C ASP A 72 5.82 15.92 -5.85
N SER A 73 5.57 16.78 -4.85
CA SER A 73 4.87 18.06 -5.08
C SER A 73 5.74 19.11 -5.79
N ASN A 74 7.07 18.98 -5.78
CA ASN A 74 7.99 19.98 -6.37
C ASN A 74 8.88 19.43 -7.50
N THR A 75 9.13 18.11 -7.56
CA THR A 75 9.83 17.52 -8.71
C THR A 75 8.85 17.16 -9.80
N LYS A 76 8.50 18.18 -10.59
CA LYS A 76 8.50 18.15 -12.05
C LYS A 76 8.00 16.85 -12.66
N ARG A 77 6.88 16.98 -13.38
CA ARG A 77 6.53 16.30 -14.63
C ARG A 77 7.76 15.95 -15.48
N LYS A 78 8.56 14.95 -15.10
CA LYS A 78 9.50 14.31 -16.00
C LYS A 78 8.60 13.41 -16.81
N ARG A 79 8.21 13.92 -17.98
CA ARG A 79 7.57 13.11 -19.02
C ARG A 79 8.34 11.80 -19.05
N ALA A 80 7.61 10.70 -18.91
CA ALA A 80 8.19 9.37 -19.06
C ALA A 80 9.12 9.38 -20.29
N PRO A 81 10.31 8.76 -20.22
CA PRO A 81 11.19 8.66 -21.37
C PRO A 81 10.35 8.21 -22.56
N LYS A 82 10.52 8.90 -23.69
CA LYS A 82 9.77 8.65 -24.92
C LYS A 82 10.05 7.20 -25.30
N LEU A 83 9.13 6.29 -24.92
CA LEU A 83 9.22 4.89 -25.23
C LEU A 83 9.49 4.79 -26.74
N VAL A 84 10.56 4.10 -27.11
CA VAL A 84 10.97 3.81 -28.50
C VAL A 84 9.84 3.08 -29.27
N ASN A 85 8.83 2.58 -28.57
CA ASN A 85 7.62 2.08 -29.20
C ASN A 85 6.69 3.27 -29.50
N GLU A 86 6.79 3.76 -30.73
CA GLU A 86 5.87 4.69 -31.37
C GLU A 86 4.45 4.08 -31.45
N ARG A 87 3.75 4.02 -30.31
CA ARG A 87 2.30 3.82 -30.32
C ARG A 87 1.70 5.10 -30.88
N ARG A 88 1.32 5.08 -32.16
CA ARG A 88 0.57 6.15 -32.84
C ARG A 88 -0.55 6.61 -31.92
N VAL A 89 -0.38 7.78 -31.34
CA VAL A 89 -1.42 8.38 -30.50
C VAL A 89 -2.49 8.87 -31.47
N ALA A 90 -3.61 8.14 -31.55
CA ALA A 90 -4.75 8.53 -32.38
C ALA A 90 -5.10 10.00 -32.14
N THR A 91 -5.21 10.76 -33.24
CA THR A 91 -5.50 12.20 -33.20
C THR A 91 -6.85 12.48 -32.55
N ARG A 92 -7.07 13.72 -32.11
CA ARG A 92 -8.36 14.15 -31.55
C ARG A 92 -9.52 13.83 -32.50
N GLU A 93 -9.29 13.97 -33.80
CA GLU A 93 -10.25 13.66 -34.85
C GLU A 93 -10.55 12.17 -34.91
N GLU A 94 -9.52 11.32 -34.87
CA GLU A 94 -9.67 9.86 -34.92
C GLU A 94 -10.37 9.30 -33.67
N ARG A 95 -10.11 9.91 -32.49
CA ARG A 95 -10.84 9.62 -31.25
C ARG A 95 -12.30 10.06 -31.33
N SER A 96 -12.58 11.20 -31.97
CA SER A 96 -13.94 11.73 -32.17
C SER A 96 -14.73 10.82 -33.12
N SER A 97 -14.13 10.43 -34.24
CA SER A 97 -14.72 9.52 -35.22
C SER A 97 -15.01 8.13 -34.63
N LYS A 98 -14.14 7.63 -33.74
CA LYS A 98 -14.39 6.34 -33.05
C LYS A 98 -15.51 6.43 -32.00
N ARG A 99 -15.61 7.55 -31.29
CA ARG A 99 -16.74 7.82 -30.38
C ARG A 99 -18.05 7.94 -31.16
N HIS A 100 -18.01 8.63 -32.29
CA HIS A 100 -19.17 8.77 -33.18
C HIS A 100 -19.58 7.43 -33.78
N ALA A 101 -18.65 6.66 -34.36
CA ALA A 101 -18.91 5.32 -34.91
C ALA A 101 -19.48 4.35 -33.87
N ARG A 102 -19.01 4.41 -32.61
CA ARG A 102 -19.57 3.61 -31.51
C ARG A 102 -21.02 3.98 -31.20
N LEU A 103 -21.38 5.26 -31.37
CA LEU A 103 -22.74 5.76 -31.18
C LEU A 103 -23.67 5.38 -32.34
N ILE A 104 -23.10 5.18 -33.54
CA ILE A 104 -23.85 4.79 -34.75
C ILE A 104 -24.11 3.28 -34.84
N TYR A 105 -23.21 2.41 -34.33
CA TYR A 105 -23.28 0.95 -34.58
C TYR A 105 -23.73 0.08 -33.39
N MET A 106 -24.11 0.67 -32.26
CA MET A 106 -24.75 -0.04 -31.14
C MET A 106 -26.00 0.77 -30.75
N GLY A 107 -27.16 0.38 -31.27
CA GLY A 107 -28.44 1.08 -31.10
C GLY A 107 -28.71 1.50 -29.65
N GLY A 108 -29.14 2.76 -29.47
CA GLY A 108 -29.36 3.40 -28.16
C GLY A 108 -30.63 2.95 -27.43
N PRO A 109 -30.93 3.54 -26.24
CA PRO A 109 -32.22 3.35 -25.58
C PRO A 109 -33.14 4.57 -25.75
N THR A 110 -34.24 4.34 -26.48
CA THR A 110 -35.65 4.63 -26.15
C THR A 110 -36.03 5.94 -25.47
N THR A 111 -36.84 6.76 -26.14
CA THR A 111 -37.85 7.62 -25.49
C THR A 111 -39.14 7.55 -26.30
N THR A 112 -40.10 6.82 -25.73
CA THR A 112 -41.53 6.80 -26.03
C THR A 112 -42.23 6.46 -24.71
N PRO A 113 -43.45 6.94 -24.40
CA PRO A 113 -44.34 7.81 -25.17
C PRO A 113 -44.36 9.28 -24.72
#